data_AF-R7TYP3-F1
#
_entry.id   AF-R7TYP3-F1
#
_cell.length_a   1.000
_cell.length_b   1.000
_cell.length_c   1.000
_cell.angle_alpha   90.00
_cell.angle_beta   90.00
_cell.angle_gamma   90.00
#
_symmetry.space_group_name_H-M   'P 1'
#
loop_
_entity.id
_entity.type
_entity.pdbx_description
1 polymer ?
#
loop_
_entity_poly.entity_id
_entity_poly.type
_entity_poly.pdbx_seq_one_letter_code
_entity_poly.pdbx_strand_id
1 'polypeptide(L)'
;AYRVGMLAMETLARRVHDDRPQTKYARNPPYGEDVKWLLQIAMKLGTNYLQQFCASAVNAIVSPFVLQDISLEAAHYLARSNPAQVSQQLRSPMLNSLLQKCLQMFIQCTHQRIHHISPAEYEEFVGIVCSARTAFCMTPGGMVQFHEMLQSLRRTKSCKRDLYQRI
;
A
#
# COMPACT_ATOMS: atom_id res chain seq x y z
N ALA A 1 10.47 10.45 21.04
CA ALA A 1 10.07 10.42 19.61
C ALA A 1 9.35 9.13 19.25
N TYR A 2 10.05 7.99 19.07
CA TYR A 2 9.46 6.73 18.59
C TYR A 2 8.17 6.29 19.33
N ARG A 3 8.21 6.17 20.65
CA ARG A 3 7.05 5.73 21.46
C ARG A 3 5.82 6.61 21.26
N VAL A 4 6.01 7.91 21.15
CA VAL A 4 4.91 8.87 20.89
C VAL A 4 4.37 8.67 19.48
N GLY A 5 5.23 8.46 18.49
CA GLY A 5 4.81 8.11 17.12
C GLY A 5 4.00 6.81 17.07
N MET A 6 4.37 5.79 17.84
CA MET A 6 3.60 4.54 17.92
C MET A 6 2.20 4.76 18.53
N LEU A 7 2.07 5.60 19.56
CA LEU A 7 0.76 5.98 20.11
C LEU A 7 -0.10 6.76 19.10
N ALA A 8 0.54 7.59 18.27
CA ALA A 8 -0.14 8.28 17.18
C ALA A 8 -0.65 7.27 16.12
N MET A 9 0.14 6.25 15.78
CA MET A 9 -0.27 5.15 14.89
C MET A 9 -1.47 4.36 15.44
N GLU A 10 -1.51 4.08 16.74
CA GLU A 10 -2.68 3.45 17.39
C GLU A 10 -3.94 4.32 17.34
N THR A 11 -3.75 5.65 17.42
CA THR A 11 -4.85 6.60 17.28
C THR A 11 -5.33 6.68 15.83
N LEU A 12 -4.42 6.63 14.87
CA LEU A 12 -4.73 6.57 13.44
C LEU A 12 -5.51 5.29 13.11
N ALA A 13 -5.09 4.13 13.63
CA ALA A 13 -5.78 2.85 13.43
C ALA A 13 -7.24 2.87 13.91
N ARG A 14 -7.53 3.56 15.02
CA ARG A 14 -8.90 3.69 15.54
C ARG A 14 -9.79 4.57 14.67
N ARG A 15 -9.21 5.54 13.96
CA ARG A 15 -9.95 6.51 13.11
C ARG A 15 -10.02 6.10 11.64
N VAL A 16 -9.29 5.05 11.25
CA VAL A 16 -9.11 4.69 9.85
C VAL A 16 -10.41 4.33 9.12
N HIS A 17 -11.43 3.92 9.88
CA HIS A 17 -12.77 3.62 9.36
C HIS A 17 -13.65 4.86 9.19
N ASP A 18 -13.32 5.98 9.84
CA ASP A 18 -14.12 7.20 9.84
C ASP A 18 -13.81 8.10 8.63
N ASP A 19 -12.67 7.89 7.97
CA ASP A 19 -12.23 8.71 6.84
C ASP A 19 -13.02 8.44 5.55
N ARG A 20 -13.30 9.52 4.80
CA ARG A 20 -13.92 9.43 3.48
C ARG A 20 -13.05 8.59 2.54
N PRO A 21 -13.64 7.70 1.71
CA PRO A 21 -12.90 6.84 0.79
C PRO A 21 -11.91 7.55 -0.14
N GLN A 22 -12.22 8.77 -0.56
CA GLN A 22 -11.37 9.58 -1.43
C GLN A 22 -10.06 10.02 -0.75
N THR A 23 -10.13 10.32 0.56
CA THR A 23 -8.98 10.79 1.34
C THR A 23 -8.14 9.62 1.84
N LYS A 24 -8.78 8.50 2.23
CA LYS A 24 -8.08 7.38 2.87
C LYS A 24 -7.13 6.60 1.94
N TYR A 25 -7.42 6.56 0.64
CA TYR A 25 -6.57 5.88 -0.37
C TYR A 25 -5.67 6.84 -1.16
N ALA A 26 -5.56 8.11 -0.74
CA ALA A 26 -4.74 9.08 -1.44
C ALA A 26 -3.28 8.61 -1.54
N ARG A 27 -2.61 8.94 -2.66
CA ARG A 27 -1.17 8.66 -2.82
C ARG A 27 -0.32 9.34 -1.75
N ASN A 28 -0.69 10.57 -1.42
CA ASN A 28 -0.03 11.39 -0.42
C ASN A 28 -1.06 11.79 0.65
N PRO A 29 -1.43 10.89 1.57
CA PRO A 29 -2.34 11.24 2.66
C PRO A 29 -1.63 12.21 3.63
N PRO A 30 -2.37 13.04 4.40
CA PRO A 30 -1.77 14.01 5.33
C PRO A 30 -0.79 13.38 6.34
N TYR A 31 -1.04 12.14 6.77
CA TYR A 31 -0.18 11.40 7.70
C TYR A 31 1.06 10.77 7.04
N GLY A 32 1.19 10.80 5.70
CA GLY A 32 2.15 9.98 4.96
C GLY A 32 3.62 10.28 5.33
N GLU A 33 3.98 11.55 5.43
CA GLU A 33 5.35 11.97 5.76
C GLU A 33 5.73 11.60 7.20
N ASP A 34 4.82 11.78 8.16
CA ASP A 34 5.05 11.41 9.55
C ASP A 34 5.28 9.90 9.73
N VAL A 35 4.53 9.09 8.98
CA VAL A 35 4.67 7.63 8.98
C VAL A 35 6.01 7.20 8.37
N LYS A 36 6.41 7.81 7.25
CA LYS A 36 7.73 7.56 6.63
C LYS A 36 8.87 7.99 7.55
N TRP A 37 8.73 9.12 8.22
CA TRP A 37 9.70 9.57 9.21
C TRP A 37 9.79 8.60 10.40
N LEU A 38 8.66 8.12 10.91
CA LEU A 38 8.63 7.14 12.00
C LEU A 38 9.28 5.81 11.60
N LEU A 39 9.08 5.35 10.35
CA LEU A 39 9.79 4.19 9.80
C LEU A 39 11.31 4.38 9.86
N GLN A 40 11.81 5.55 9.44
CA GLN A 40 13.25 5.86 9.49
C GLN A 40 13.80 5.82 10.93
N ILE A 41 13.02 6.27 11.92
CA ILE A 41 13.40 6.12 13.33
C ILE A 41 13.40 4.66 13.75
N ALA A 42 12.38 3.88 13.37
CA ALA A 42 12.29 2.46 13.71
C ALA A 42 13.52 1.69 13.18
N MET A 43 13.92 1.95 11.93
CA MET A 43 15.10 1.34 11.32
C MET A 43 16.40 1.74 12.04
N LYS A 44 16.56 3.02 12.42
CA LYS A 44 17.73 3.48 13.21
C LYS A 44 17.82 2.84 14.59
N LEU A 45 16.68 2.52 15.21
CA LEU A 45 16.62 1.84 16.51
C LEU A 45 16.83 0.33 16.39
N GLY A 46 16.63 -0.25 15.20
CA GLY A 46 16.92 -1.64 14.89
C GLY A 46 15.68 -2.50 14.60
N THR A 47 15.93 -3.74 14.22
CA THR A 47 14.91 -4.64 13.63
C THR A 47 13.71 -4.92 14.54
N ASN A 48 13.91 -4.98 15.87
CA ASN A 48 12.80 -5.17 16.81
C ASN A 48 11.79 -4.00 16.77
N TYR A 49 12.29 -2.77 16.63
CA TYR A 49 11.45 -1.59 16.51
C TYR A 49 10.78 -1.54 15.14
N LEU A 50 11.51 -1.90 14.08
CA LEU A 50 10.92 -2.05 12.75
C LEU A 50 9.77 -3.07 12.75
N GLN A 51 9.92 -4.20 13.42
CA GLN A 51 8.86 -5.21 13.52
C GLN A 51 7.60 -4.67 14.22
N GLN A 52 7.77 -3.95 15.33
CA GLN A 52 6.64 -3.30 16.03
C GLN A 52 5.96 -2.24 15.15
N PHE A 53 6.75 -1.43 14.47
CA PHE A 53 6.24 -0.45 13.50
C PHE A 53 5.42 -1.13 12.40
N CYS A 54 5.95 -2.19 11.77
CA CYS A 54 5.26 -2.93 10.72
C CYS A 54 3.93 -3.50 11.21
N ALA A 55 3.90 -4.10 12.41
CA ALA A 55 2.67 -4.63 12.99
C ALA A 55 1.61 -3.54 13.25
N SER A 56 2.03 -2.35 13.68
CA SER A 56 1.13 -1.20 13.85
C SER A 56 0.64 -0.67 12.49
N ALA A 57 1.53 -0.56 11.50
CA ALA A 57 1.22 -0.03 10.18
C ALA A 57 0.18 -0.86 9.41
N VAL A 58 0.17 -2.20 9.56
CA VAL A 58 -0.87 -3.08 8.97
C VAL A 58 -2.29 -2.66 9.38
N ASN A 59 -2.44 -2.17 10.62
CA ASN A 59 -3.74 -1.79 11.18
C ASN A 59 -4.04 -0.30 10.99
N ALA A 60 -3.02 0.56 10.97
CA ALA A 60 -3.18 2.01 10.93
C ALA A 60 -3.27 2.59 9.51
N ILE A 61 -2.61 1.96 8.53
CA ILE A 61 -2.42 2.56 7.21
C ILE A 61 -3.36 1.91 6.19
N VAL A 62 -4.07 2.76 5.45
CA VAL A 62 -5.00 2.34 4.38
C VAL A 62 -4.56 2.81 3.00
N SER A 63 -3.71 3.84 2.90
CA SER A 63 -3.13 4.21 1.60
C SER A 63 -2.24 3.07 1.09
N PRO A 64 -2.59 2.44 -0.05
CA PRO A 64 -1.78 1.37 -0.62
C PRO A 64 -0.39 1.87 -1.04
N PHE A 65 -0.27 3.14 -1.42
CA PHE A 65 1.00 3.76 -1.80
C PHE A 65 1.96 3.89 -0.62
N VAL A 66 1.46 4.36 0.53
CA VAL A 66 2.26 4.44 1.76
C VAL A 66 2.67 3.04 2.24
N LEU A 67 1.77 2.05 2.15
CA LEU A 67 2.10 0.66 2.48
C LEU A 67 3.17 0.07 1.54
N GLN A 68 3.10 0.37 0.25
CA GLN A 68 4.10 -0.04 -0.73
C GLN A 68 5.47 0.57 -0.41
N ASP A 69 5.53 1.88 -0.15
CA ASP A 69 6.75 2.60 0.21
C ASP A 69 7.39 1.99 1.49
N ILE A 70 6.59 1.79 2.54
CA ILE A 70 7.05 1.17 3.79
C ILE A 70 7.61 -0.24 3.53
N SER A 71 6.90 -1.05 2.74
CA SER A 71 7.30 -2.43 2.47
C SER A 71 8.63 -2.51 1.73
N LEU A 72 8.82 -1.65 0.71
CA LEU A 72 10.07 -1.58 -0.06
C LEU A 72 11.22 -1.07 0.80
N GLU A 73 11.03 0.03 1.52
CA GLU A 73 12.07 0.63 2.34
C GLU A 73 12.52 -0.32 3.47
N ALA A 74 11.57 -0.97 4.14
CA ALA A 74 11.87 -1.98 5.15
C ALA A 74 12.59 -3.20 4.56
N ALA A 75 12.21 -3.64 3.35
CA ALA A 75 12.88 -4.74 2.67
C ALA A 75 14.33 -4.38 2.30
N HIS A 76 14.59 -3.16 1.82
CA HIS A 76 15.94 -2.67 1.56
C HIS A 76 16.78 -2.63 2.84
N TYR A 77 16.22 -2.09 3.92
CA TYR A 77 16.90 -2.08 5.22
C TYR A 77 17.30 -3.48 5.69
N LEU A 78 16.39 -4.46 5.59
CA LEU A 78 16.65 -5.85 5.97
C LEU A 78 17.63 -6.54 5.03
N ALA A 79 17.59 -6.19 3.73
CA ALA A 79 18.51 -6.69 2.72
C ALA A 79 19.93 -6.11 2.90
N ARG A 80 20.07 -5.07 3.73
CA ARG A 80 21.31 -4.35 4.00
C ARG A 80 21.94 -3.91 2.67
N SER A 81 23.23 -4.20 2.48
CA SER A 81 23.98 -3.85 1.27
C SER A 81 23.81 -4.85 0.12
N ASN A 82 22.88 -5.82 0.20
CA ASN A 82 22.69 -6.81 -0.86
C ASN A 82 21.31 -6.66 -1.55
N PRO A 83 21.23 -5.93 -2.68
CA PRO A 83 19.98 -5.73 -3.41
C PRO A 83 19.30 -7.03 -3.87
N ALA A 84 20.06 -8.10 -4.11
CA ALA A 84 19.51 -9.39 -4.52
C ALA A 84 18.59 -10.01 -3.46
N GLN A 85 18.76 -9.61 -2.19
CA GLN A 85 17.99 -10.12 -1.07
C GLN A 85 16.65 -9.42 -0.86
N VAL A 86 16.39 -8.27 -1.50
CA VAL A 86 15.14 -7.49 -1.29
C VAL A 86 13.90 -8.34 -1.57
N SER A 87 13.90 -9.07 -2.68
CA SER A 87 12.79 -9.96 -3.05
C SER A 87 12.56 -11.08 -2.02
N GLN A 88 13.61 -11.55 -1.35
CA GLN A 88 13.54 -12.53 -0.28
C GLN A 88 13.01 -11.90 1.01
N GLN A 89 13.46 -10.68 1.34
CA GLN A 89 13.01 -9.96 2.54
C GLN A 89 11.53 -9.60 2.49
N LEU A 90 11.00 -9.25 1.31
CA LEU A 90 9.57 -9.02 1.09
C LEU A 90 8.70 -10.24 1.43
N ARG A 91 9.27 -11.45 1.39
CA ARG A 91 8.60 -12.70 1.75
C ARG A 91 8.76 -13.07 3.22
N SER A 92 9.52 -12.29 4.00
CA SER A 92 9.65 -12.51 5.44
C SER A 92 8.28 -12.40 6.13
N PRO A 93 8.01 -13.15 7.21
CA PRO A 93 6.72 -13.09 7.90
C PRO A 93 6.31 -11.67 8.30
N MET A 94 7.31 -10.87 8.71
CA MET A 94 7.11 -9.47 9.09
C MET A 94 6.58 -8.63 7.93
N LEU A 95 7.26 -8.65 6.76
CA LEU A 95 6.87 -7.81 5.62
C LEU A 95 5.74 -8.40 4.79
N ASN A 96 5.56 -9.72 4.82
CA ASN A 96 4.47 -10.36 4.10
C ASN A 96 3.11 -9.82 4.56
N SER A 97 2.91 -9.62 5.87
CA SER A 97 1.64 -9.06 6.39
C SER A 97 1.35 -7.65 5.85
N LEU A 98 2.36 -6.78 5.81
CA LEU A 98 2.27 -5.44 5.21
C LEU A 98 2.00 -5.50 3.72
N LEU A 99 2.69 -6.39 3.00
CA LEU A 99 2.53 -6.52 1.56
C LEU A 99 1.14 -7.06 1.22
N GLN A 100 0.63 -8.08 1.92
CA GLN A 100 -0.75 -8.55 1.72
C GLN A 100 -1.77 -7.44 1.99
N LYS A 101 -1.57 -6.65 3.06
CA LYS A 101 -2.40 -5.47 3.33
C LYS A 101 -2.34 -4.45 2.19
N CYS A 102 -1.14 -4.17 1.67
CA CYS A 102 -0.93 -3.27 0.53
C CYS A 102 -1.74 -3.71 -0.70
N LEU A 103 -1.63 -4.98 -1.09
CA LEU A 103 -2.36 -5.54 -2.23
C LEU A 103 -3.87 -5.46 -2.01
N GLN A 104 -4.35 -5.81 -0.82
CA GLN A 104 -5.76 -5.70 -0.45
C GLN A 104 -6.24 -4.24 -0.57
N MET A 105 -5.44 -3.26 -0.13
CA MET A 105 -5.81 -1.85 -0.22
C MET A 105 -5.79 -1.34 -1.67
N PHE A 106 -4.92 -1.84 -2.55
CA PHE A 106 -4.99 -1.54 -3.99
C PHE A 106 -6.27 -2.07 -4.62
N ILE A 107 -6.70 -3.29 -4.28
CA ILE A 107 -7.98 -3.85 -4.75
C ILE A 107 -9.13 -2.97 -4.29
N GLN A 108 -9.19 -2.60 -3.00
CA GLN A 108 -10.25 -1.74 -2.50
C GLN A 108 -10.23 -0.35 -3.12
N CYS A 109 -9.05 0.27 -3.24
CA CYS A 109 -8.86 1.59 -3.84
C CYS A 109 -9.36 1.61 -5.29
N THR A 110 -8.94 0.65 -6.11
CA THR A 110 -9.33 0.58 -7.53
C THR A 110 -10.84 0.35 -7.68
N HIS A 111 -11.44 -0.53 -6.87
CA HIS A 111 -12.90 -0.71 -6.86
C HIS A 111 -13.65 0.56 -6.45
N GLN A 112 -13.21 1.23 -5.38
CA GLN A 112 -13.88 2.45 -4.92
C GLN A 112 -13.78 3.59 -5.93
N ARG A 113 -12.61 3.75 -6.57
CA ARG A 113 -12.41 4.76 -7.61
C ARG A 113 -13.23 4.47 -8.86
N ILE A 114 -13.28 3.22 -9.33
CA ILE A 114 -14.01 2.90 -10.57
C ILE A 114 -15.52 3.12 -10.43
N HIS A 115 -16.11 2.93 -9.25
CA HIS A 115 -17.55 3.13 -9.04
C HIS A 115 -18.01 4.57 -9.31
N HIS A 116 -17.16 5.56 -9.04
CA HIS A 116 -17.48 6.98 -9.13
C HIS A 116 -16.62 7.72 -10.18
N ILE A 117 -15.99 6.99 -11.10
CA ILE A 117 -15.03 7.56 -12.04
C ILE A 117 -15.70 8.42 -13.12
N SER A 118 -15.12 9.58 -13.37
CA SER A 118 -15.43 10.44 -14.52
C SER A 118 -14.33 10.37 -15.59
N PRO A 119 -14.61 10.73 -16.87
CA PRO A 119 -13.59 10.74 -17.92
C PRO A 119 -12.33 11.56 -17.61
N ALA A 120 -12.46 12.63 -16.82
CA ALA A 120 -11.34 13.48 -16.42
C ALA A 120 -10.35 12.76 -15.48
N GLU A 121 -10.80 11.70 -14.79
CA GLU A 121 -10.00 10.93 -13.82
C GLU A 121 -9.36 9.68 -14.44
N TYR A 122 -9.54 9.44 -15.74
CA TYR A 122 -9.06 8.20 -16.38
C TYR A 122 -7.55 8.06 -16.32
N GLU A 123 -6.81 9.16 -16.52
CA GLU A 123 -5.35 9.14 -16.45
C GLU A 123 -4.85 8.81 -15.04
N GLU A 124 -5.42 9.47 -14.01
CA GLU A 124 -5.09 9.18 -12.61
C GLU A 124 -5.41 7.72 -12.27
N PHE A 125 -6.58 7.22 -12.68
CA PHE A 125 -6.99 5.84 -12.44
C PHE A 125 -6.05 4.83 -13.09
N VAL A 126 -5.64 5.04 -14.34
CA VAL A 126 -4.64 4.20 -15.01
C VAL A 126 -3.32 4.22 -14.25
N GLY A 127 -2.89 5.39 -13.75
CA GLY A 127 -1.72 5.52 -12.88
C GLY A 127 -1.82 4.71 -11.59
N ILE A 128 -3.01 4.67 -10.97
CA ILE A 128 -3.29 3.83 -9.78
C ILE A 128 -3.17 2.34 -10.14
N VAL A 129 -3.75 1.90 -11.26
CA VAL A 129 -3.70 0.49 -11.69
C VAL A 129 -2.28 0.06 -12.07
N CYS A 130 -1.51 0.95 -12.71
CA CYS A 130 -0.10 0.73 -12.98
C CYS A 130 0.72 0.60 -11.69
N SER A 131 0.46 1.46 -10.69
CA SER A 131 1.09 1.35 -9.38
C SER A 131 0.71 0.03 -8.69
N ALA A 132 -0.56 -0.36 -8.74
CA ALA A 132 -1.01 -1.65 -8.23
C ALA A 132 -0.23 -2.80 -8.88
N ARG A 133 -0.10 -2.81 -10.22
CA ARG A 133 0.67 -3.83 -10.95
C ARG A 133 2.10 -3.97 -10.39
N THR A 134 2.79 -2.85 -10.16
CA THR A 134 4.14 -2.89 -9.58
C THR A 134 4.17 -3.54 -8.20
N ALA A 135 3.18 -3.27 -7.35
CA ALA A 135 3.06 -3.89 -6.03
C ALA A 135 2.76 -5.38 -6.13
N PHE A 136 1.85 -5.79 -7.03
CA PHE A 136 1.52 -7.20 -7.23
C PHE A 136 2.70 -8.03 -7.78
N CYS A 137 3.64 -7.43 -8.52
CA CYS A 137 4.87 -8.11 -8.94
C CYS A 137 5.82 -8.42 -7.77
N MET A 138 5.65 -7.82 -6.60
CA MET A 138 6.56 -7.98 -5.46
C MET A 138 6.40 -9.31 -4.71
N THR A 139 5.29 -10.02 -4.91
CA THR A 139 5.01 -11.30 -4.23
C THR A 139 4.76 -12.44 -5.22
N PRO A 140 5.19 -13.67 -4.91
CA PRO A 140 4.74 -14.85 -5.65
C PRO A 140 3.21 -14.93 -5.70
N GLY A 141 2.65 -15.26 -6.86
CA GLY A 141 1.21 -15.33 -7.09
C GLY A 141 0.49 -13.98 -7.14
N GLY A 142 1.17 -12.85 -6.89
CA GLY A 142 0.55 -11.53 -6.92
C GLY A 142 0.01 -11.16 -8.30
N MET A 143 0.68 -11.56 -9.38
CA MET A 143 0.16 -11.35 -10.73
C MET A 143 -1.16 -12.08 -10.98
N VAL A 144 -1.41 -13.24 -10.35
CA VAL A 144 -2.71 -13.92 -10.47
C VAL A 144 -3.81 -13.05 -9.85
N GLN A 145 -3.58 -12.54 -8.64
CA GLN A 145 -4.49 -11.61 -7.96
C GLN A 145 -4.71 -10.31 -8.74
N PHE A 146 -3.65 -9.78 -9.38
CA PHE A 146 -3.77 -8.60 -10.24
C PHE A 146 -4.69 -8.85 -11.44
N HIS A 147 -4.55 -9.99 -12.12
CA HIS A 147 -5.44 -10.34 -13.22
C HIS A 147 -6.89 -10.53 -12.75
N GLU A 148 -7.11 -11.16 -11.59
CA GLU A 148 -8.45 -11.29 -10.99
C GLU A 148 -9.07 -9.93 -10.70
N MET A 149 -8.29 -8.99 -10.15
CA MET A 149 -8.70 -7.59 -9.95
C MET A 149 -9.05 -6.91 -11.29
N LEU A 150 -8.25 -7.08 -12.34
CA LEU A 150 -8.59 -6.51 -13.65
C LEU A 150 -9.89 -7.09 -14.22
N GLN A 151 -10.14 -8.39 -14.04
CA GLN A 151 -11.38 -9.03 -14.46
C GLN A 151 -12.58 -8.54 -13.66
N SER A 152 -12.44 -8.32 -12.34
CA SER A 152 -13.52 -7.77 -11.52
C SER A 152 -13.85 -6.32 -11.91
N LEU A 153 -12.83 -5.49 -12.19
CA LEU A 153 -13.01 -4.12 -12.66
C LEU A 153 -13.76 -4.10 -14.01
N ARG A 154 -13.37 -4.95 -14.96
CA ARG A 154 -14.03 -5.06 -16.29
C ARG A 154 -15.52 -5.37 -16.20
N ARG A 155 -15.96 -6.10 -15.18
CA ARG A 155 -17.38 -6.45 -14.97
C ARG A 155 -18.20 -5.29 -14.38
N THR A 156 -17.56 -4.21 -13.94
CA THR A 156 -18.25 -3.06 -13.35
C THR A 156 -18.84 -2.17 -14.45
N LYS A 157 -20.09 -1.71 -14.28
CA LYS A 157 -20.78 -0.85 -15.27
C LYS A 157 -20.03 0.43 -15.61
N SER A 158 -19.27 0.98 -14.66
CA SER A 158 -18.48 2.19 -14.83
C SER A 158 -17.18 1.96 -15.64
N CYS A 159 -16.74 0.71 -15.81
CA CYS A 159 -15.57 0.37 -16.62
C CYS A 159 -15.94 0.37 -18.11
N LYS A 160 -15.90 1.56 -18.72
CA LYS A 160 -16.16 1.71 -20.15
C LYS A 160 -15.00 1.14 -20.98
N ARG A 161 -15.29 0.78 -22.23
CA ARG A 161 -14.33 0.17 -23.16
C ARG A 161 -13.08 1.03 -23.36
N ASP A 162 -13.25 2.33 -23.50
CA ASP A 162 -12.17 3.30 -23.69
C ASP A 162 -11.28 3.43 -22.44
N LEU A 163 -11.85 3.34 -21.23
CA LEU A 163 -11.07 3.24 -20.00
C LEU A 163 -10.28 1.92 -19.96
N TYR A 164 -10.95 0.80 -20.21
CA TYR A 164 -10.34 -0.53 -20.13
C TYR A 164 -9.19 -0.71 -21.13
N GLN A 165 -9.27 -0.09 -22.30
CA GLN A 165 -8.19 -0.11 -23.30
C GLN A 165 -6.93 0.68 -22.88
N ARG A 166 -7.03 1.57 -21.90
CA ARG A 166 -5.90 2.36 -21.38
C ARG A 166 -5.18 1.69 -20.21
N ILE A 167 -5.77 0.65 -19.62
CA ILE A 167 -5.21 -0.15 -18.51
C ILE A 167 -4.29 -1.22 -19.07
#